data_AF-A0A327NKS4-F1
#
_entry.id   AF-A0A327NKS4-F1
#
_cell.length_a   1.000
_cell.length_b   1.000
_cell.length_c   1.000
_cell.angle_alpha   90.00
_cell.angle_beta   90.00
_cell.angle_gamma   90.00
#
_symmetry.space_group_name_H-M   'P 1'
#
loop_
_entity.id
_entity.type
_entity.pdbx_description
1 polymer ?
#
loop_
_entity_poly.entity_id
_entity_poly.type
_entity_poly.pdbx_seq_one_letter_code
_entity_poly.pdbx_strand_id
1 'polypeptide(L)'
;MPSAHSPLYPDNTSNSNTNYSFLAGGGEMGALTRSFDWSKTILGKPDTWPQSLRTTLSIILNSKFPMFLFWGEQHICFYNDAYRPSLGNEGKHPRALGQPGAKVWPEIWSFIKPLIDQVLSGNGATWNEDQFLPIYRNGKLEDVYWTFSYSPVSDESGNPAGVFVTCTETTKQVLTRQQMEETQQQVLNLFEQSPVAIAIITGPDLTFRLANPFYGELVGRKPEQLVGKPLLEALPELEGRGLTSYYRELWPQVSLI
;
A
#
# COMPACT_ATOMS: atom_id res chain seq x y z
N MET A 1 53.11 -42.61 44.72
CA MET A 1 53.23 -41.88 43.44
C MET A 1 52.23 -42.49 42.46
N PRO A 2 50.99 -41.98 42.36
CA PRO A 2 50.04 -42.44 41.37
C PRO A 2 50.07 -41.54 40.13
N SER A 3 50.35 -42.15 38.98
CA SER A 3 50.30 -41.51 37.66
C SER A 3 48.84 -41.41 37.22
N ALA A 4 48.33 -40.18 37.10
CA ALA A 4 47.00 -39.88 36.60
C ALA A 4 46.98 -39.92 35.07
N HIS A 5 46.24 -40.86 34.48
CA HIS A 5 45.80 -40.77 33.09
C HIS A 5 44.40 -40.16 33.05
N SER A 6 44.34 -38.88 32.68
CA SER A 6 43.10 -38.16 32.36
C SER A 6 42.56 -38.60 30.99
N PRO A 7 41.24 -38.76 30.81
CA PRO A 7 40.65 -39.03 29.50
C PRO A 7 40.59 -37.75 28.66
N LEU A 8 41.04 -37.86 27.41
CA LEU A 8 40.91 -36.85 26.35
C LEU A 8 39.43 -36.67 25.99
N TYR A 9 38.83 -35.53 26.37
CA TYR A 9 37.63 -35.04 25.72
C TYR A 9 38.03 -34.35 24.40
N PRO A 10 37.32 -34.59 23.29
CA PRO A 10 37.51 -33.79 22.09
C PRO A 10 37.04 -32.36 22.37
N ASP A 11 37.93 -31.40 22.12
CA ASP A 11 37.65 -29.98 22.07
C ASP A 11 36.52 -29.72 21.05
N ASN A 12 35.31 -29.56 21.55
CA ASN A 12 34.21 -29.02 20.79
C ASN A 12 34.39 -27.49 20.78
N THR A 13 35.25 -27.00 19.87
CA THR A 13 35.50 -25.56 19.70
C THR A 13 34.22 -24.85 19.25
N SER A 14 33.52 -24.31 20.25
CA SER A 14 32.91 -22.97 20.27
C SER A 14 32.24 -22.52 18.97
N ASN A 15 30.97 -22.87 18.82
CA ASN A 15 30.04 -22.13 17.97
C ASN A 15 29.89 -20.72 18.57
N SER A 16 30.63 -19.74 18.05
CA SER A 16 30.60 -18.36 18.54
C SER A 16 29.26 -17.72 18.16
N ASN A 17 28.25 -17.94 19.00
CA ASN A 17 27.02 -17.16 19.01
C ASN A 17 27.38 -15.74 19.50
N THR A 18 27.97 -14.93 18.63
CA THR A 18 28.14 -13.49 18.90
C THR A 18 26.74 -12.89 18.89
N ASN A 19 26.18 -12.71 20.08
CA ASN A 19 24.80 -12.29 20.26
C ASN A 19 24.72 -10.78 20.05
N TYR A 20 24.55 -10.35 18.79
CA TYR A 20 24.44 -8.95 18.41
C TYR A 20 23.14 -8.33 18.96
N SER A 21 23.25 -7.56 20.06
CA SER A 21 22.09 -6.97 20.74
C SER A 21 21.25 -6.05 19.85
N PHE A 22 21.86 -5.33 18.91
CA PHE A 22 21.15 -4.47 17.95
C PHE A 22 20.36 -5.25 16.90
N LEU A 23 20.61 -6.56 16.75
CA LEU A 23 19.81 -7.47 15.93
C LEU A 23 18.82 -8.27 16.77
N ALA A 24 18.68 -7.99 18.07
CA ALA A 24 17.76 -8.72 18.92
C ALA A 24 16.29 -8.46 18.52
N GLY A 25 15.44 -9.47 18.72
CA GLY A 25 14.04 -9.42 18.34
C GLY A 25 13.82 -9.64 16.85
N GLY A 26 12.79 -8.97 16.31
CA GLY A 26 12.46 -8.91 14.88
C GLY A 26 11.99 -10.20 14.21
N GLY A 27 11.44 -11.14 14.99
CA GLY A 27 10.80 -12.36 14.49
C GLY A 27 11.63 -13.14 13.48
N GLU A 28 11.05 -13.45 12.31
CA GLU A 28 11.69 -14.26 11.26
C GLU A 28 12.91 -13.55 10.68
N MET A 29 12.74 -12.29 10.26
CA MET A 29 13.80 -11.51 9.63
C MET A 29 14.94 -11.18 10.59
N GLY A 30 14.65 -11.00 11.88
CA GLY A 30 15.69 -10.87 12.89
C GLY A 30 16.52 -12.15 13.03
N ALA A 31 15.86 -13.32 13.05
CA ALA A 31 16.56 -14.61 13.09
C ALA A 31 17.40 -14.85 11.82
N LEU A 32 16.83 -14.60 10.65
CA LEU A 32 17.53 -14.73 9.37
C LEU A 32 18.75 -13.80 9.30
N THR A 33 18.58 -12.53 9.69
CA THR A 33 19.67 -11.54 9.71
C THR A 33 20.80 -11.96 10.64
N ARG A 34 20.51 -12.54 11.81
CA ARG A 34 21.54 -13.06 12.73
C ARG A 34 22.24 -14.32 12.20
N SER A 35 21.50 -15.19 11.50
CA SER A 35 22.04 -16.44 10.96
C SER A 35 22.79 -16.29 9.63
N PHE A 36 22.65 -15.14 8.97
CA PHE A 36 23.26 -14.89 7.68
C PHE A 36 24.78 -14.70 7.83
N ASP A 37 25.56 -15.40 7.00
CA ASP A 37 27.03 -15.29 7.01
C ASP A 37 27.49 -14.02 6.29
N TRP A 38 27.42 -12.90 7.00
CA TRP A 38 27.78 -11.59 6.48
C TRP A 38 29.27 -11.45 6.12
N SER A 39 30.13 -12.33 6.65
CA SER A 39 31.57 -12.32 6.33
C SER A 39 31.85 -12.60 4.86
N LYS A 40 30.90 -13.22 4.16
CA LYS A 40 30.94 -13.48 2.72
C LYS A 40 30.39 -12.34 1.86
N THR A 41 29.96 -11.24 2.49
CA THR A 41 29.40 -10.06 1.80
C THR A 41 30.36 -8.88 1.87
N ILE A 42 30.10 -7.87 1.05
CA ILE A 42 30.86 -6.60 1.07
C ILE A 42 30.72 -5.83 2.41
N LEU A 43 29.68 -6.12 3.21
CA LEU A 43 29.48 -5.48 4.51
C LEU A 43 30.38 -6.06 5.61
N GLY A 44 30.96 -7.24 5.39
CA GLY A 44 31.76 -7.93 6.39
C GLY A 44 30.97 -8.29 7.65
N LYS A 45 31.68 -8.62 8.74
CA LYS A 45 31.07 -9.08 9.98
C LYS A 45 30.27 -7.96 10.65
N PRO A 46 29.15 -8.26 11.35
CA PRO A 46 28.35 -7.23 12.00
C PRO A 46 29.10 -6.40 13.06
N ASP A 47 30.19 -6.93 13.63
CA ASP A 47 31.10 -6.21 14.55
C ASP A 47 31.80 -5.00 13.92
N THR A 48 31.91 -4.97 12.59
CA THR A 48 32.56 -3.87 11.85
C THR A 48 31.55 -2.93 11.20
N TRP A 49 30.25 -3.18 11.34
CA TRP A 49 29.24 -2.32 10.72
C TRP A 49 29.22 -0.94 11.36
N PRO A 50 28.98 0.14 10.58
CA PRO A 50 28.76 1.48 11.10
C PRO A 50 27.62 1.53 12.13
N GLN A 51 27.69 2.44 13.10
CA GLN A 51 26.67 2.57 14.14
C GLN A 51 25.31 3.01 13.56
N SER A 52 25.35 3.83 12.51
CA SER A 52 24.20 4.21 11.68
C SER A 52 23.43 3.00 11.15
N LEU A 53 24.12 2.04 10.50
CA LEU A 53 23.50 0.78 10.04
C LEU A 53 22.88 -0.02 11.18
N ARG A 54 23.63 -0.20 12.29
CA ARG A 54 23.16 -0.98 13.45
C ARG A 54 21.88 -0.40 14.03
N THR A 55 21.83 0.92 14.19
CA THR A 55 20.67 1.63 14.73
C THR A 55 19.47 1.51 13.80
N THR A 56 19.66 1.71 12.50
CA THR A 56 18.59 1.58 11.50
C THR A 56 18.03 0.17 11.42
N LEU A 57 18.89 -0.86 11.45
CA LEU A 57 18.43 -2.25 11.47
C LEU A 57 17.66 -2.59 12.74
N SER A 58 18.08 -2.06 13.89
CA SER A 58 17.34 -2.21 15.14
C SER A 58 15.91 -1.64 15.02
N ILE A 59 15.75 -0.49 14.35
CA ILE A 59 14.44 0.13 14.10
C ILE A 59 13.62 -0.73 13.13
N ILE A 60 14.19 -1.09 11.98
CA ILE A 60 13.51 -1.88 10.93
C ILE A 60 12.97 -3.18 11.51
N LEU A 61 13.84 -3.96 12.16
CA LEU A 61 13.51 -5.29 12.65
C LEU A 61 12.41 -5.24 13.73
N ASN A 62 12.37 -4.20 14.56
CA ASN A 62 11.40 -4.09 15.65
C ASN A 62 10.11 -3.34 15.29
N SER A 63 9.99 -2.83 14.05
CA SER A 63 8.79 -2.15 13.57
C SER A 63 7.71 -3.12 13.09
N LYS A 64 6.43 -2.72 13.24
CA LYS A 64 5.26 -3.40 12.65
C LYS A 64 4.79 -2.75 11.35
N PHE A 65 5.37 -1.61 10.96
CA PHE A 65 5.16 -1.06 9.63
C PHE A 65 6.10 -1.75 8.62
N PRO A 66 5.67 -1.99 7.37
CA PRO A 66 6.52 -2.57 6.35
C PRO A 66 7.69 -1.62 6.04
N MET A 67 8.92 -2.11 6.24
CA MET A 67 10.13 -1.33 6.08
C MET A 67 11.18 -2.10 5.30
N PHE A 68 11.92 -1.36 4.47
CA PHE A 68 13.03 -1.85 3.66
C PHE A 68 14.23 -0.91 3.78
N LEU A 69 15.44 -1.41 3.52
CA LEU A 69 16.66 -0.62 3.49
C LEU A 69 17.54 -1.08 2.32
N PHE A 70 18.03 -0.10 1.55
CA PHE A 70 19.14 -0.26 0.65
C PHE A 70 20.39 0.34 1.31
N TRP A 71 21.43 -0.45 1.53
CA TRP A 71 22.65 0.01 2.22
C TRP A 71 23.89 -0.03 1.34
N GLY A 72 24.68 1.04 1.38
CA GLY A 72 25.96 1.16 0.69
C GLY A 72 25.86 1.18 -0.84
N GLU A 73 27.02 1.22 -1.51
CA GLU A 73 27.12 1.37 -2.97
C GLU A 73 26.42 0.26 -3.76
N GLN A 74 26.37 -0.96 -3.21
CA GLN A 74 25.69 -2.10 -3.84
C GLN A 74 24.19 -2.17 -3.52
N HIS A 75 23.66 -1.23 -2.73
CA HIS A 75 22.25 -1.21 -2.34
C HIS A 75 21.82 -2.53 -1.68
N ILE A 76 22.62 -2.99 -0.72
CA ILE A 76 22.38 -4.27 -0.05
C ILE A 76 21.03 -4.21 0.67
N CYS A 77 20.20 -5.21 0.40
CA CYS A 77 18.80 -5.23 0.83
C CYS A 77 18.63 -5.80 2.24
N PHE A 78 17.91 -5.05 3.08
CA PHE A 78 17.35 -5.50 4.36
C PHE A 78 15.87 -5.16 4.44
N TYR A 79 15.11 -5.95 5.18
CA TYR A 79 13.67 -5.75 5.36
C TYR A 79 13.17 -6.46 6.62
N ASN A 80 11.98 -6.09 7.08
CA ASN A 80 11.37 -6.67 8.26
C ASN A 80 10.22 -7.64 7.94
N ASP A 81 9.71 -8.29 8.98
CA ASP A 81 8.58 -9.22 8.89
C ASP A 81 7.33 -8.58 8.31
N ALA A 82 7.10 -7.29 8.57
CA ALA A 82 5.94 -6.57 8.03
C ALA A 82 6.04 -6.35 6.51
N TYR A 83 7.26 -6.26 5.97
CA TYR A 83 7.51 -6.17 4.53
C TYR A 83 7.56 -7.54 3.83
N ARG A 84 7.88 -8.61 4.56
CA ARG A 84 8.03 -9.96 4.01
C ARG A 84 6.84 -10.44 3.14
N PRO A 85 5.55 -10.22 3.50
CA PRO A 85 4.42 -10.59 2.64
C PRO A 85 4.48 -10.00 1.23
N SER A 86 5.01 -8.78 1.09
CA SER A 86 5.13 -8.05 -0.16
C SER A 86 6.02 -8.77 -1.18
N LEU A 87 6.96 -9.58 -0.69
CA LEU A 87 7.88 -10.38 -1.50
C LEU A 87 7.25 -11.69 -2.01
N GLY A 88 6.02 -12.02 -1.60
CA GLY A 88 5.32 -13.27 -1.92
C GLY A 88 5.86 -14.49 -1.18
N ASN A 89 5.06 -15.56 -1.13
CA ASN A 89 5.44 -16.79 -0.44
C ASN A 89 6.48 -17.61 -1.22
N GLU A 90 6.40 -17.59 -2.55
CA GLU A 90 7.37 -18.23 -3.46
C GLU A 90 8.17 -17.20 -4.26
N GLY A 91 8.17 -15.94 -3.83
CA GLY A 91 8.87 -14.88 -4.53
C GLY A 91 10.32 -14.74 -4.04
N LYS A 92 10.63 -13.58 -3.49
CA LYS A 92 12.03 -13.17 -3.26
C LYS A 92 12.54 -13.47 -1.86
N HIS A 93 11.65 -13.74 -0.91
CA HIS A 93 12.02 -14.12 0.45
C HIS A 93 12.44 -15.60 0.51
N PRO A 94 13.50 -15.97 1.26
CA PRO A 94 14.40 -15.11 2.02
C PRO A 94 15.57 -14.54 1.20
N ARG A 95 15.74 -14.99 -0.05
CA ARG A 95 16.91 -14.71 -0.90
C ARG A 95 17.20 -13.23 -1.13
N ALA A 96 16.23 -12.34 -0.99
CA ALA A 96 16.44 -10.90 -1.09
C ALA A 96 17.39 -10.35 -0.01
N LEU A 97 17.45 -10.98 1.16
CA LEU A 97 18.28 -10.50 2.27
C LEU A 97 19.77 -10.55 1.88
N GLY A 98 20.46 -9.42 2.05
CA GLY A 98 21.89 -9.32 1.77
C GLY A 98 22.24 -9.29 0.27
N GLN A 99 21.26 -9.27 -0.63
CA GLN A 99 21.51 -9.18 -2.07
C GLN A 99 21.54 -7.73 -2.56
N PRO A 100 22.23 -7.44 -3.67
CA PRO A 100 22.17 -6.14 -4.34
C PRO A 100 20.75 -5.83 -4.84
N GLY A 101 20.28 -4.60 -4.62
CA GLY A 101 18.94 -4.15 -5.01
C GLY A 101 18.60 -4.40 -6.49
N ALA A 102 19.56 -4.18 -7.39
CA ALA A 102 19.40 -4.43 -8.82
C ALA A 102 19.08 -5.90 -9.16
N LYS A 103 19.55 -6.85 -8.34
CA LYS A 103 19.24 -8.28 -8.49
C LYS A 103 17.90 -8.65 -7.87
N VAL A 104 17.49 -7.95 -6.81
CA VAL A 104 16.22 -8.20 -6.12
C VAL A 104 15.05 -7.60 -6.90
N TRP A 105 15.25 -6.47 -7.57
CA TRP A 105 14.19 -5.69 -8.21
C TRP A 105 14.40 -5.45 -9.72
N PRO A 106 14.85 -6.44 -10.52
CA PRO A 106 15.17 -6.21 -11.93
C PRO A 106 14.02 -5.63 -12.75
N GLU A 107 12.77 -5.95 -12.38
CA GLU A 107 11.56 -5.53 -13.10
C GLU A 107 11.20 -4.05 -12.92
N ILE A 108 11.60 -3.44 -11.79
CA ILE A 108 11.30 -2.03 -11.47
C ILE A 108 12.57 -1.20 -11.24
N TRP A 109 13.76 -1.79 -11.42
CA TRP A 109 15.03 -1.14 -11.07
C TRP A 109 15.23 0.18 -11.80
N SER A 110 14.86 0.24 -13.09
CA SER A 110 14.95 1.47 -13.90
C SER A 110 14.12 2.62 -13.33
N PHE A 111 13.03 2.32 -12.62
CA PHE A 111 12.18 3.32 -11.97
C PHE A 111 12.71 3.69 -10.58
N ILE A 112 13.05 2.71 -9.74
CA ILE A 112 13.43 2.98 -8.35
C ILE A 112 14.87 3.47 -8.18
N LYS A 113 15.79 3.11 -9.09
CA LYS A 113 17.20 3.50 -8.99
C LYS A 113 17.41 5.01 -9.07
N PRO A 114 16.78 5.77 -9.98
CA PRO A 114 16.86 7.23 -9.96
C PRO A 114 16.39 7.86 -8.64
N LEU A 115 15.36 7.30 -7.99
CA LEU A 115 14.87 7.78 -6.70
C LEU A 115 15.89 7.51 -5.59
N ILE A 116 16.50 6.32 -5.59
CA ILE A 116 17.60 5.96 -4.69
C ILE A 116 18.78 6.92 -4.89
N ASP A 117 19.18 7.17 -6.13
CA ASP A 117 20.30 8.06 -6.47
C ASP A 117 20.06 9.49 -6.01
N GLN A 118 18.84 10.00 -6.18
CA GLN A 118 18.46 11.33 -5.69
C GLN A 118 18.66 11.45 -4.18
N VAL A 119 18.21 10.44 -3.42
CA VAL A 119 18.36 10.44 -1.95
C VAL A 119 19.84 10.35 -1.56
N LEU A 120 20.60 9.46 -2.21
CA LEU A 120 22.02 9.28 -1.93
C LEU A 120 22.86 10.50 -2.34
N SER A 121 22.44 11.27 -3.34
CA SER A 121 23.10 12.52 -3.74
C SER A 121 22.77 13.71 -2.83
N GLY A 122 22.00 13.50 -1.75
CA GLY A 122 21.64 14.54 -0.80
C GLY A 122 20.49 15.45 -1.23
N ASN A 123 19.76 15.11 -2.30
CA ASN A 123 18.63 15.90 -2.81
C ASN A 123 17.31 15.67 -2.05
N GLY A 124 17.39 15.27 -0.78
CA GLY A 124 16.24 15.06 0.11
C GLY A 124 15.47 13.76 -0.12
N ALA A 125 14.44 13.56 0.70
CA ALA A 125 13.56 12.39 0.64
C ALA A 125 12.57 12.46 -0.54
N THR A 126 12.06 11.31 -0.98
CA THR A 126 11.00 11.22 -1.99
C THR A 126 9.68 10.78 -1.36
N TRP A 127 8.57 11.08 -2.05
CA TRP A 127 7.24 10.59 -1.73
C TRP A 127 6.53 10.18 -3.02
N ASN A 128 5.95 8.99 -3.03
CA ASN A 128 5.12 8.49 -4.13
C ASN A 128 3.85 7.89 -3.54
N GLU A 129 2.71 8.26 -4.10
CA GLU A 129 1.38 7.84 -3.64
C GLU A 129 0.69 7.02 -4.73
N ASP A 130 0.13 5.86 -4.36
CA ASP A 130 -0.57 4.94 -5.25
C ASP A 130 0.21 4.67 -6.56
N GLN A 131 1.54 4.55 -6.46
CA GLN A 131 2.40 4.36 -7.62
C GLN A 131 2.30 2.92 -8.10
N PHE A 132 1.94 2.75 -9.37
CA PHE A 132 1.96 1.45 -10.04
C PHE A 132 3.40 0.95 -10.18
N LEU A 133 3.68 -0.23 -9.62
CA LEU A 133 4.98 -0.91 -9.67
C LEU A 133 4.75 -2.40 -9.84
N PRO A 134 4.87 -2.98 -11.05
CA PRO A 134 4.68 -4.41 -11.22
C PRO A 134 5.80 -5.18 -10.50
N ILE A 135 5.43 -6.17 -9.68
CA ILE A 135 6.39 -6.96 -8.88
C ILE A 135 6.29 -8.43 -9.26
N TYR A 136 7.43 -9.07 -9.52
CA TYR A 136 7.50 -10.50 -9.73
C TYR A 136 7.48 -11.23 -8.38
N ARG A 137 6.36 -11.90 -8.09
CA ARG A 137 6.16 -12.72 -6.89
C ARG A 137 5.19 -13.86 -7.18
N ASN A 138 5.26 -14.93 -6.40
CA ASN A 138 4.37 -16.11 -6.56
C ASN A 138 4.35 -16.68 -7.99
N GLY A 139 5.52 -16.69 -8.67
CA GLY A 139 5.66 -17.24 -10.02
C GLY A 139 5.11 -16.38 -11.17
N LYS A 140 4.65 -15.15 -10.92
CA LYS A 140 4.12 -14.25 -11.96
C LYS A 140 4.46 -12.78 -11.67
N LEU A 141 4.32 -11.95 -12.70
CA LEU A 141 4.32 -10.50 -12.52
C LEU A 141 2.93 -10.09 -12.03
N GLU A 142 2.87 -9.45 -10.86
CA GLU A 142 1.65 -8.92 -10.28
C GLU A 142 1.61 -7.40 -10.38
N ASP A 143 0.48 -6.89 -10.87
CA ASP A 143 0.15 -5.48 -10.92
C ASP A 143 -0.19 -5.00 -9.52
N VAL A 144 0.70 -4.20 -8.92
CA VAL A 144 0.54 -3.71 -7.56
C VAL A 144 0.78 -2.21 -7.48
N TYR A 145 0.12 -1.59 -6.51
CA TYR A 145 0.21 -0.16 -6.22
C TYR A 145 0.85 0.05 -4.86
N TRP A 146 1.74 1.03 -4.77
CA TRP A 146 2.51 1.32 -3.58
C TRP A 146 2.51 2.79 -3.24
N THR A 147 2.26 3.08 -1.97
CA THR A 147 2.57 4.38 -1.36
C THR A 147 3.83 4.22 -0.54
N PHE A 148 4.88 5.00 -0.85
CA PHE A 148 6.18 4.84 -0.23
C PHE A 148 7.00 6.13 -0.17
N SER A 149 7.91 6.17 0.81
CA SER A 149 8.92 7.22 0.94
C SER A 149 10.32 6.62 0.95
N TYR A 150 11.26 7.26 0.23
CA TYR A 150 12.69 6.98 0.35
C TYR A 150 13.34 8.11 1.13
N SER A 151 13.99 7.78 2.24
CA SER A 151 14.64 8.73 3.15
C SER A 151 16.12 8.39 3.33
N PRO A 152 17.01 9.38 3.42
CA PRO A 152 18.44 9.11 3.59
C PRO A 152 18.71 8.58 4.99
N VAL A 153 19.60 7.61 5.08
CA VAL A 153 20.27 7.24 6.34
C VAL A 153 21.69 7.76 6.24
N SER A 154 22.00 8.78 7.05
CA SER A 154 23.34 9.34 7.09
C SER A 154 24.30 8.45 7.88
N ASP A 155 25.54 8.38 7.43
CA ASP A 155 26.66 7.86 8.20
C ASP A 155 27.07 8.82 9.32
N GLU A 156 28.12 8.44 10.04
CA GLU A 156 28.69 9.21 11.15
C GLU A 156 29.33 10.54 10.69
N SER A 157 29.57 10.73 9.39
CA SER A 157 30.06 11.98 8.79
C SER A 157 28.92 12.88 8.31
N GLY A 158 27.67 12.43 8.41
CA GLY A 158 26.48 13.14 7.94
C GLY A 158 26.14 12.88 6.47
N ASN A 159 26.92 12.07 5.75
CA ASN A 159 26.69 11.77 4.34
C ASN A 159 25.67 10.63 4.19
N PRO A 160 24.74 10.68 3.22
CA PRO A 160 23.84 9.56 2.95
C PRO A 160 24.61 8.27 2.60
N ALA A 161 24.46 7.24 3.43
CA ALA A 161 25.10 5.92 3.26
C ALA A 161 24.10 4.80 2.95
N GLY A 162 22.80 5.09 3.08
CA GLY A 162 21.73 4.17 2.71
C GLY A 162 20.42 4.90 2.46
N VAL A 163 19.45 4.16 1.94
CA VAL A 163 18.09 4.63 1.67
C VAL A 163 17.12 3.77 2.46
N PHE A 164 16.52 4.39 3.47
CA PHE A 164 15.46 3.81 4.27
C PHE A 164 14.11 3.99 3.57
N VAL A 165 13.33 2.92 3.53
CA VAL A 165 12.05 2.87 2.83
C VAL A 165 10.95 2.52 3.82
N THR A 166 9.95 3.38 3.89
CA THR A 166 8.65 3.05 4.47
C THR A 166 7.64 2.94 3.34
N CYS A 167 6.84 1.88 3.35
CA CYS A 167 5.97 1.59 2.22
C CYS A 167 4.74 0.79 2.66
N THR A 168 3.63 1.02 1.97
CA THR A 168 2.39 0.26 2.14
C THR A 168 1.83 -0.08 0.78
N GLU A 169 1.46 -1.34 0.58
CA GLU A 169 0.76 -1.77 -0.63
C GLU A 169 -0.67 -1.20 -0.59
N THR A 170 -1.05 -0.44 -1.61
CA THR A 170 -2.37 0.19 -1.75
C THR A 170 -3.20 -0.43 -2.87
N THR A 171 -2.76 -1.57 -3.43
CA THR A 171 -3.42 -2.28 -4.54
C THR A 171 -4.92 -2.46 -4.31
N LYS A 172 -5.31 -3.01 -3.15
CA LYS A 172 -6.73 -3.26 -2.84
C LYS A 172 -7.53 -1.95 -2.83
N GLN A 173 -6.99 -0.90 -2.24
CA GLN A 173 -7.63 0.41 -2.12
C GLN A 173 -7.82 1.03 -3.51
N VAL A 174 -6.78 1.03 -4.35
CA VAL A 174 -6.83 1.56 -5.71
C VAL A 174 -7.86 0.80 -6.56
N LEU A 175 -7.79 -0.54 -6.57
CA LEU A 175 -8.72 -1.36 -7.36
C LEU A 175 -10.17 -1.24 -6.88
N THR A 176 -10.39 -1.16 -5.56
CA THR A 176 -11.74 -0.97 -5.00
C THR A 176 -12.32 0.38 -5.41
N ARG A 177 -11.50 1.44 -5.36
CA ARG A 177 -11.89 2.78 -5.81
C ARG A 177 -12.24 2.80 -7.30
N GLN A 178 -11.39 2.24 -8.15
CA GLN A 178 -11.64 2.14 -9.59
C GLN A 178 -12.93 1.37 -9.89
N GLN A 179 -13.13 0.21 -9.27
CA GLN A 179 -14.36 -0.58 -9.45
C GLN A 179 -15.61 0.20 -9.01
N MET A 180 -15.52 0.97 -7.92
CA MET A 180 -16.64 1.79 -7.44
C MET A 180 -16.97 2.90 -8.42
N GLU A 181 -15.96 3.60 -8.95
CA GLU A 181 -16.11 4.66 -9.94
C GLU A 181 -16.71 4.12 -11.25
N GLU A 182 -16.21 2.98 -11.75
CA GLU A 182 -16.74 2.32 -12.93
C GLU A 182 -18.20 1.90 -12.75
N THR A 183 -18.54 1.30 -11.61
CA THR A 183 -19.90 0.87 -11.30
C THR A 183 -20.85 2.07 -11.21
N GLN A 184 -20.40 3.16 -10.56
CA GLN A 184 -21.18 4.39 -10.48
C GLN A 184 -21.43 4.98 -11.88
N GLN A 185 -20.41 5.01 -12.74
CA GLN A 185 -20.56 5.52 -14.10
C GLN A 185 -21.49 4.64 -14.94
N GLN A 186 -21.43 3.32 -14.78
CA GLN A 186 -22.35 2.40 -15.44
C GLN A 186 -23.81 2.65 -15.03
N VAL A 187 -24.08 2.84 -13.74
CA VAL A 187 -25.44 3.15 -13.25
C VAL A 187 -25.94 4.48 -13.82
N LEU A 188 -25.09 5.52 -13.84
CA LEU A 188 -25.45 6.80 -14.43
C LEU A 188 -25.75 6.68 -15.94
N ASN A 189 -24.90 5.96 -16.68
CA ASN A 189 -25.10 5.74 -18.11
C ASN A 189 -26.40 4.97 -18.38
N LEU A 190 -26.71 3.94 -17.59
CA LEU A 190 -27.96 3.18 -17.70
C LEU A 190 -29.18 4.06 -17.40
N PHE A 191 -29.10 4.92 -16.38
CA PHE A 191 -30.15 5.86 -16.06
C PHE A 191 -30.40 6.86 -17.19
N GLU A 192 -29.33 7.47 -17.72
CA GLU A 192 -29.39 8.48 -18.79
C GLU A 192 -29.91 7.91 -20.11
N GLN A 193 -29.50 6.70 -20.48
CA GLN A 193 -29.87 6.08 -21.76
C GLN A 193 -31.12 5.19 -21.67
N SER A 194 -31.75 5.09 -20.50
CA SER A 194 -32.92 4.24 -20.30
C SER A 194 -34.09 4.69 -21.19
N PRO A 195 -34.72 3.78 -21.95
CA PRO A 195 -35.93 4.07 -22.73
C PRO A 195 -37.21 4.10 -21.86
N VAL A 196 -37.06 4.10 -20.53
CA VAL A 196 -38.16 4.19 -19.57
C VAL A 196 -38.08 5.54 -18.87
N ALA A 197 -39.24 6.16 -18.63
CA ALA A 197 -39.32 7.44 -17.93
C ALA A 197 -39.03 7.21 -16.44
N ILE A 198 -37.87 7.66 -15.96
CA ILE A 198 -37.44 7.50 -14.58
C ILE A 198 -37.27 8.88 -13.96
N ALA A 199 -37.97 9.11 -12.84
CA ALA A 199 -37.73 10.23 -11.95
C ALA A 199 -37.67 9.74 -10.50
N ILE A 200 -36.71 10.26 -9.74
CA ILE A 200 -36.61 10.05 -8.30
C ILE A 200 -37.07 11.34 -7.63
N ILE A 201 -38.09 11.26 -6.79
CA ILE A 201 -38.69 12.37 -6.06
C ILE A 201 -38.50 12.10 -4.58
N THR A 202 -38.03 13.11 -3.82
CA THR A 202 -37.68 12.95 -2.41
C THR A 202 -38.14 14.14 -1.58
N GLY A 203 -38.36 13.90 -0.29
CA GLY A 203 -38.72 14.92 0.68
C GLY A 203 -40.23 15.22 0.73
N PRO A 204 -40.68 15.96 1.76
CA PRO A 204 -42.09 16.26 1.98
C PRO A 204 -42.69 17.15 0.89
N ASP A 205 -41.87 17.99 0.25
CA ASP A 205 -42.28 18.89 -0.84
C ASP A 205 -42.27 18.22 -2.22
N LEU A 206 -41.99 16.91 -2.27
CA LEU A 206 -41.92 16.11 -3.49
C LEU A 206 -40.96 16.73 -4.51
N THR A 207 -39.72 16.98 -4.08
CA THR A 207 -38.70 17.60 -4.93
C THR A 207 -38.05 16.58 -5.83
N PHE A 208 -37.93 16.88 -7.13
CA PHE A 208 -37.19 16.05 -8.08
C PHE A 208 -35.71 15.99 -7.68
N ARG A 209 -35.23 14.79 -7.35
CA ARG A 209 -33.83 14.51 -7.06
C ARG A 209 -33.06 14.10 -8.31
N LEU A 210 -33.68 13.30 -9.16
CA LEU A 210 -33.16 12.87 -10.47
C LEU A 210 -34.32 12.75 -11.45
N ALA A 211 -34.06 13.03 -12.73
CA ALA A 211 -34.97 12.72 -13.84
C ALA A 211 -34.10 12.39 -15.06
N ASN A 212 -34.39 11.28 -15.74
CA ASN A 212 -33.62 10.93 -16.94
C ASN A 212 -34.16 11.69 -18.17
N PRO A 213 -33.38 11.75 -19.27
CA PRO A 213 -33.80 12.43 -20.50
C PRO A 213 -35.16 11.98 -21.02
N PHE A 214 -35.44 10.67 -21.00
CA PHE A 214 -36.73 10.14 -21.48
C PHE A 214 -37.93 10.58 -20.62
N TYR A 215 -37.77 10.70 -19.30
CA TYR A 215 -38.80 11.33 -18.45
C TYR A 215 -39.00 12.80 -18.84
N GLY A 216 -37.91 13.52 -19.09
CA GLY A 216 -37.95 14.90 -19.56
C GLY A 216 -38.75 15.04 -20.85
N GLU A 217 -38.49 14.21 -21.85
CA GLU A 217 -39.25 14.16 -23.10
C GLU A 217 -40.73 13.89 -22.87
N LEU A 218 -41.06 12.91 -22.01
CA LEU A 218 -42.43 12.55 -21.68
C LEU A 218 -43.24 13.74 -21.12
N VAL A 219 -42.62 14.56 -20.27
CA VAL A 219 -43.28 15.73 -19.64
C VAL A 219 -42.99 17.04 -20.36
N GLY A 220 -42.28 17.01 -21.50
CA GLY A 220 -41.94 18.19 -22.28
C GLY A 220 -41.04 19.19 -21.54
N ARG A 221 -40.07 18.71 -20.76
CA ARG A 221 -39.09 19.51 -20.01
C ARG A 221 -37.70 18.89 -20.15
N LYS A 222 -36.64 19.71 -20.05
CA LYS A 222 -35.29 19.16 -19.88
C LYS A 222 -35.08 18.70 -18.43
N PRO A 223 -34.29 17.65 -18.16
CA PRO A 223 -33.98 17.21 -16.79
C PRO A 223 -33.50 18.36 -15.88
N GLU A 224 -32.66 19.26 -16.38
CA GLU A 224 -32.15 20.42 -15.63
C GLU A 224 -33.24 21.40 -15.19
N GLN A 225 -34.41 21.39 -15.84
CA GLN A 225 -35.55 22.22 -15.48
C GLN A 225 -36.41 21.59 -14.38
N LEU A 226 -36.25 20.29 -14.15
CA LEU A 226 -36.99 19.49 -13.18
C LEU A 226 -36.19 19.33 -11.88
N VAL A 227 -34.93 18.89 -11.99
CA VAL A 227 -34.09 18.53 -10.83
C VAL A 227 -33.90 19.73 -9.90
N GLY A 228 -34.13 19.49 -8.61
CA GLY A 228 -34.06 20.49 -7.54
C GLY A 228 -35.36 21.26 -7.29
N LYS A 229 -36.39 21.08 -8.13
CA LYS A 229 -37.68 21.77 -7.97
C LYS A 229 -38.75 20.86 -7.35
N PRO A 230 -39.66 21.41 -6.52
CA PRO A 230 -40.88 20.74 -6.10
C PRO A 230 -41.72 20.27 -7.29
N LEU A 231 -42.41 19.13 -7.14
CA LEU A 231 -43.20 18.52 -8.22
C LEU A 231 -44.18 19.49 -8.89
N LEU A 232 -44.94 20.25 -8.09
CA LEU A 232 -45.94 21.20 -8.61
C LEU A 232 -45.32 22.48 -9.17
N GLU A 233 -44.09 22.83 -8.78
CA GLU A 233 -43.38 23.95 -9.39
C GLU A 233 -42.84 23.54 -10.77
N ALA A 234 -42.28 22.34 -10.87
CA ALA A 234 -41.74 21.80 -12.11
C ALA A 234 -42.83 21.43 -13.13
N LEU A 235 -43.97 20.90 -12.64
CA LEU A 235 -45.12 20.45 -13.43
C LEU A 235 -46.44 21.01 -12.84
N PRO A 236 -46.72 22.31 -13.01
CA PRO A 236 -47.93 22.95 -12.48
C PRO A 236 -49.24 22.33 -12.98
N GLU A 237 -49.23 21.72 -14.16
CA GLU A 237 -50.37 21.02 -14.76
C GLU A 237 -50.89 19.81 -13.97
N LEU A 238 -50.11 19.33 -12.99
CA LEU A 238 -50.50 18.27 -12.07
C LEU A 238 -51.30 18.79 -10.86
N GLU A 239 -51.38 20.11 -10.68
CA GLU A 239 -52.18 20.72 -9.62
C GLU A 239 -53.67 20.36 -9.75
N GLY A 240 -54.31 20.02 -8.63
CA GLY A 240 -55.72 19.60 -8.61
C GLY A 240 -56.01 18.18 -9.12
N ARG A 241 -55.02 17.41 -9.59
CA ARG A 241 -55.21 16.01 -10.04
C ARG A 241 -55.18 14.95 -8.93
N GLY A 242 -55.12 15.36 -7.66
CA GLY A 242 -55.15 14.47 -6.48
C GLY A 242 -53.86 13.67 -6.20
N LEU A 243 -52.89 13.68 -7.11
CA LEU A 243 -51.62 12.94 -6.96
C LEU A 243 -50.81 13.40 -5.75
N THR A 244 -50.70 14.70 -5.52
CA THR A 244 -49.91 15.25 -4.41
C THR A 244 -50.55 15.03 -3.05
N SER A 245 -51.88 15.08 -2.96
CA SER A 245 -52.64 14.77 -1.76
C SER A 245 -52.40 13.32 -1.31
N TYR A 246 -52.46 12.38 -2.26
CA TYR A 246 -52.23 10.96 -2.04
C TYR A 246 -50.78 10.66 -1.59
N TYR A 247 -49.78 11.28 -2.23
CA TYR A 247 -48.38 11.10 -1.85
C TYR A 247 -48.04 11.73 -0.49
N ARG A 248 -48.61 12.89 -0.16
CA ARG A 248 -48.41 13.55 1.15
C ARG A 248 -49.00 12.74 2.30
N GLU A 249 -50.08 12.01 2.05
CA GLU A 249 -50.73 11.12 3.02
C GLU A 249 -49.94 9.81 3.24
N LEU A 250 -49.24 9.32 2.21
CA LEU A 250 -48.41 8.11 2.28
C LEU A 250 -46.95 8.35 2.71
N TRP A 251 -46.42 9.56 2.52
CA TRP A 251 -45.02 9.90 2.83
C TRP A 251 -44.60 9.52 4.27
N PRO A 252 -45.40 9.77 5.33
CA PRO A 252 -45.03 9.40 6.70
C PRO A 252 -44.85 7.89 6.92
N GLN A 253 -45.47 7.05 6.09
CA GLN A 253 -45.41 5.58 6.21
C GLN A 253 -44.18 4.97 5.52
N VAL A 254 -43.60 5.68 4.53
CA VAL A 254 -42.43 5.22 3.76
C VAL A 254 -41.11 5.70 4.38
N SER A 255 -41.13 6.76 5.20
CA SER A 255 -39.96 7.31 5.89
C SER A 255 -39.51 6.54 7.15
N LEU A 256 -40.00 5.32 7.37
CA LEU A 256 -39.74 4.49 8.55
C LEU A 256 -38.87 3.24 8.26
N ILE A 257 -38.28 3.17 7.07
CA ILE A 257 -37.30 2.15 6.65
C ILE A 257 -36.02 2.87 6.24
#